data_AF-I3S834-F1
#
_entry.id   AF-I3S834-F1
#
_cell.length_a   1.000
_cell.length_b   1.000
_cell.length_c   1.000
_cell.angle_alpha   90.00
_cell.angle_beta   90.00
_cell.angle_gamma   90.00
#
_symmetry.space_group_name_H-M   'P 1'
#
loop_
_entity.id
_entity.type
_entity.pdbx_description
1 polymer ?
#
loop_
_entity_poly.entity_id
_entity_poly.type
_entity_poly.pdbx_seq_one_letter_code
_entity_poly.pdbx_strand_id
1 'polypeptide(L)'
;MSSGSVRRVSREDIQLVQNLIERYLQLYMNPKEVVETLLVEAKIEPGFTELVWQKLEEENQEFFKAYYLRLLVKEQITEFNRLLKQHAELSQLQSAAVASLLNSNGSHIPPLSLVCMLWLRCLLMQTGLPVLQACVQLKAQVWV
;
A
#
# COMPACT_ATOMS: atom_id res chain seq x y z
N MET A 1 -19.05 3.85 41.01
CA MET A 1 -17.72 3.25 40.75
C MET A 1 -17.96 2.09 39.81
N SER A 2 -17.75 2.28 38.51
CA SER A 2 -17.98 1.22 37.51
C SER A 2 -16.81 0.24 37.60
N SER A 3 -17.09 -0.95 38.13
CA SER A 3 -16.16 -2.08 38.11
C SER A 3 -15.95 -2.46 36.65
N GLY A 4 -14.89 -1.92 36.04
CA GLY A 4 -14.45 -2.32 34.71
C GLY A 4 -14.07 -3.79 34.78
N SER A 5 -14.95 -4.67 34.33
CA SER A 5 -14.67 -6.09 34.21
C SER A 5 -13.48 -6.24 33.28
N VAL A 6 -12.31 -6.58 33.83
CA VAL A 6 -11.13 -6.95 33.06
C VAL A 6 -11.51 -8.20 32.28
N ARG A 7 -11.94 -8.01 31.03
CA ARG A 7 -12.25 -9.10 30.11
C ARG A 7 -10.95 -9.86 29.90
N ARG A 8 -10.92 -11.12 30.34
CA ARG A 8 -9.76 -11.98 30.11
C ARG A 8 -9.68 -12.25 28.61
N VAL A 9 -8.56 -11.83 28.02
CA VAL A 9 -8.23 -12.12 26.62
C VAL A 9 -7.98 -13.62 26.48
N SER A 10 -8.68 -14.27 25.55
CA SER A 10 -8.50 -15.70 25.25
C SER A 10 -7.40 -15.92 24.21
N ARG A 11 -6.91 -17.16 24.05
CA ARG A 11 -5.93 -17.48 23.00
C ARG A 11 -6.54 -17.31 21.61
N GLU A 12 -7.83 -17.61 21.50
CA GLU A 12 -8.63 -17.49 20.29
C GLU A 12 -8.72 -16.02 19.85
N ASP A 13 -8.89 -15.09 20.80
CA ASP A 13 -8.89 -13.64 20.51
C ASP A 13 -7.55 -13.19 19.96
N ILE A 14 -6.44 -13.66 20.55
CA ILE A 14 -5.07 -13.34 20.08
C ILE A 14 -4.86 -13.86 18.65
N GLN A 15 -5.22 -15.12 18.40
CA GLN A 15 -5.07 -15.72 17.07
C GLN A 15 -5.91 -15.02 16.01
N LEU A 16 -7.13 -14.61 16.36
CA LEU A 16 -8.00 -13.85 15.47
C LEU A 16 -7.35 -12.52 15.08
N VAL A 17 -6.87 -11.75 16.06
CA VAL A 17 -6.22 -10.45 15.80
C VAL A 17 -4.96 -10.62 14.97
N GLN A 18 -4.14 -11.62 15.27
CA GLN A 18 -2.95 -11.95 14.48
C GLN A 18 -3.31 -12.23 13.02
N ASN A 19 -4.29 -13.10 12.76
CA ASN A 19 -4.71 -13.45 11.40
C ASN A 19 -5.23 -12.23 10.62
N LEU A 20 -5.94 -11.33 11.31
CA LEU A 20 -6.41 -10.08 10.69
C LEU A 20 -5.24 -9.14 10.37
N ILE A 21 -4.31 -8.96 11.31
CA ILE A 21 -3.09 -8.18 11.08
C ILE A 21 -2.30 -8.72 9.90
N GLU A 22 -2.07 -10.04 9.84
CA GLU A 22 -1.36 -10.69 8.73
C GLU A 22 -2.05 -10.45 7.38
N ARG A 23 -3.38 -10.50 7.35
CA ARG A 23 -4.15 -10.16 6.15
C ARG A 23 -3.96 -8.70 5.74
N TYR A 24 -3.94 -7.75 6.68
CA TYR A 24 -3.73 -6.34 6.35
C TYR A 24 -2.29 -6.01 5.96
N LEU A 25 -1.30 -6.72 6.51
CA LEU A 25 0.09 -6.65 6.08
C LEU A 25 0.23 -7.04 4.60
N GLN A 26 -0.51 -8.05 4.13
CA GLN A 26 -0.53 -8.44 2.71
C GLN A 26 -1.13 -7.35 1.80
N LEU A 27 -1.98 -6.48 2.35
CA LEU A 27 -2.58 -5.35 1.63
C LEU A 27 -1.70 -4.09 1.65
N TYR A 28 -0.50 -4.16 2.26
CA TYR A 28 0.39 -3.01 2.43
C TYR A 28 -0.28 -1.82 3.11
N MET A 29 -1.05 -2.13 4.15
CA MET A 29 -1.76 -1.16 4.98
C MET A 29 -0.83 -0.71 6.11
N ASN A 30 -0.68 0.61 6.30
CA ASN A 30 0.23 1.09 7.33
C ASN A 30 -0.32 0.74 8.75
N PRO A 31 0.54 0.67 9.79
CA PRO A 31 0.11 0.24 11.12
C PRO A 31 -1.07 1.05 11.68
N LYS A 32 -1.11 2.36 11.42
CA LYS A 32 -2.20 3.23 11.89
C LYS A 32 -3.52 2.89 11.21
N GLU A 33 -3.49 2.69 9.90
CA GLU A 33 -4.67 2.24 9.13
C GLU A 33 -5.17 0.88 9.62
N VAL A 34 -4.27 -0.05 9.97
CA VAL A 34 -4.67 -1.36 10.50
C VAL A 34 -5.38 -1.21 11.85
N VAL A 35 -4.80 -0.44 12.77
CA VAL A 35 -5.40 -0.19 14.10
C VAL A 35 -6.77 0.47 13.97
N GLU A 36 -6.89 1.49 13.12
CA GLU A 36 -8.16 2.18 12.88
C GLU A 36 -9.21 1.26 12.22
N THR A 37 -8.80 0.48 11.22
CA THR A 37 -9.69 -0.47 10.53
C THR A 37 -10.18 -1.55 11.51
N LEU A 38 -9.31 -2.10 12.35
CA LEU A 38 -9.70 -3.11 13.34
C LEU A 38 -10.61 -2.57 14.43
N LEU A 39 -10.42 -1.30 14.81
CA LEU A 39 -11.35 -0.62 15.71
C LEU A 39 -12.74 -0.47 15.08
N VAL A 40 -12.81 0.01 13.84
CA VAL A 40 -14.09 0.29 13.17
C VAL A 40 -14.83 -0.99 12.79
N GLU A 41 -14.15 -1.91 12.10
CA GLU A 41 -14.77 -3.08 11.46
C GLU A 41 -14.96 -4.24 12.44
N ALA A 42 -14.01 -4.45 13.34
CA ALA A 42 -14.02 -5.60 14.25
C ALA A 42 -14.26 -5.21 15.72
N LYS A 43 -14.37 -3.91 16.03
CA LYS A 43 -14.56 -3.38 17.39
C LYS A 43 -13.48 -3.88 18.36
N ILE A 44 -12.27 -4.06 17.84
CA ILE A 44 -11.11 -4.46 18.63
C ILE A 44 -10.46 -3.20 19.21
N GLU A 45 -10.18 -3.23 20.51
CA GLU A 45 -9.52 -2.12 21.20
C GLU A 45 -8.12 -1.84 20.58
N PRO A 46 -7.77 -0.57 20.33
CA PRO A 46 -6.48 -0.20 19.73
C PRO A 46 -5.29 -0.73 20.54
N GLY A 47 -5.35 -0.61 21.87
CA GLY A 47 -4.27 -1.08 22.74
C GLY A 47 -4.05 -2.60 22.65
N PHE A 48 -5.10 -3.39 22.41
CA PHE A 48 -4.93 -4.83 22.20
C PHE A 48 -4.27 -5.13 20.85
N THR A 49 -4.70 -4.43 19.80
CA THR A 49 -4.11 -4.54 18.45
C THR A 49 -2.63 -4.15 18.46
N GLU A 50 -2.27 -3.05 19.10
CA GLU A 50 -0.90 -2.55 19.23
C GLU A 50 0.00 -3.56 19.94
N LEU A 51 -0.49 -4.19 21.02
CA LEU A 51 0.26 -5.21 21.75
C LEU A 51 0.54 -6.46 20.88
N VAL A 52 -0.47 -6.94 20.15
CA VAL A 52 -0.29 -8.09 19.24
C VAL A 52 0.65 -7.74 18.10
N TRP A 53 0.51 -6.54 17.52
CA TRP A 53 1.41 -6.03 16.48
C TRP A 53 2.86 -5.95 16.97
N GLN A 54 3.08 -5.35 18.14
CA GLN A 54 4.42 -5.24 18.73
C GLN A 54 5.04 -6.62 18.92
N LYS A 55 4.27 -7.60 19.40
CA LYS A 55 4.75 -8.96 19.59
C LYS A 55 5.15 -9.61 18.26
N LEU A 56 4.34 -9.43 17.21
CA LEU A 56 4.68 -9.91 15.87
C LEU A 56 5.96 -9.27 15.32
N GLU A 57 6.15 -7.97 15.56
CA GLU A 57 7.34 -7.25 15.13
C GLU A 57 8.60 -7.72 15.86
N GLU A 58 8.52 -7.92 17.17
CA GLU A 58 9.61 -8.46 17.99
C GLU A 58 10.04 -9.86 17.52
N GLU A 59 9.08 -10.73 17.20
CA GLU A 59 9.32 -12.11 16.77
C GLU A 59 9.78 -12.21 15.30
N ASN A 60 9.43 -11.22 14.46
CA ASN A 60 9.64 -11.28 13.01
C ASN A 60 10.36 -10.03 12.47
N GLN A 61 11.39 -9.55 13.16
CA GLN A 61 12.06 -8.28 12.88
C GLN A 61 12.49 -8.10 11.41
N GLU A 62 13.12 -9.12 10.81
CA GLU A 62 13.58 -9.04 9.42
C GLU A 62 12.42 -8.90 8.43
N PHE A 63 11.28 -9.54 8.70
CA PHE A 63 10.08 -9.36 7.90
C PHE A 63 9.55 -7.93 8.02
N PHE A 64 9.45 -7.39 9.24
CA PHE A 64 8.93 -6.04 9.44
C PHE A 64 9.86 -4.94 8.89
N LYS A 65 11.19 -5.14 8.92
CA LYS A 65 12.14 -4.26 8.22
C LYS A 65 11.85 -4.20 6.72
N ALA A 66 11.71 -5.36 6.07
CA ALA A 66 11.36 -5.43 4.66
C ALA A 66 9.95 -4.86 4.38
N TYR A 67 9.01 -5.08 5.29
CA TYR A 67 7.65 -4.55 5.21
C TYR A 67 7.62 -3.02 5.22
N TYR A 68 8.29 -2.38 6.18
CA TYR A 68 8.32 -0.93 6.29
C TYR A 68 9.04 -0.28 5.10
N LEU A 69 10.14 -0.88 4.62
CA LEU A 69 10.78 -0.43 3.38
C LEU A 69 9.81 -0.50 2.19
N ARG A 70 9.01 -1.57 2.10
CA ARG A 70 8.01 -1.70 1.04
C ARG A 70 6.89 -0.66 1.15
N LEU A 71 6.43 -0.36 2.37
CA LEU A 71 5.48 0.73 2.59
C LEU A 71 6.03 2.08 2.12
N LEU A 72 7.28 2.39 2.46
CA LEU A 72 7.94 3.61 2.01
C LEU A 72 8.01 3.72 0.48
N VAL A 73 8.38 2.63 -0.19
CA VAL A 73 8.40 2.57 -1.66
C VAL A 73 7.01 2.77 -2.25
N LYS A 74 5.97 2.14 -1.68
CA LYS A 74 4.58 2.32 -2.10
C LYS A 74 4.14 3.78 -1.99
N GLU A 75 4.47 4.45 -0.89
CA GLU A 75 4.17 5.86 -0.67
C GLU A 75 4.87 6.75 -1.71
N GLN A 76 6.17 6.53 -1.95
CA GLN A 76 6.93 7.25 -2.97
C GLN A 76 6.36 7.07 -4.38
N ILE A 77 6.00 5.84 -4.76
CA ILE A 77 5.36 5.57 -6.06
C ILE A 77 4.01 6.29 -6.16
N THR A 78 3.23 6.30 -5.08
CA THR A 78 1.92 6.97 -5.04
C THR A 78 2.08 8.48 -5.26
N GLU A 79 3.03 9.10 -4.56
CA GLU A 79 3.29 10.53 -4.69
C GLU A 79 3.87 10.89 -6.07
N PHE A 80 4.79 10.08 -6.59
CA PHE A 80 5.31 10.25 -7.93
C PHE A 80 4.20 10.17 -8.99
N ASN A 81 3.30 9.19 -8.88
CA ASN A 81 2.15 9.06 -9.78
C ASN A 81 1.21 10.28 -9.67
N ARG A 82 1.01 10.83 -8.47
CA ARG A 82 0.23 12.06 -8.24
C ARG A 82 0.87 13.24 -8.99
N LEU A 83 2.18 13.41 -8.85
CA LEU A 83 2.93 14.47 -9.53
C LEU A 83 2.93 14.30 -11.05
N LEU A 84 3.12 13.08 -11.56
CA LEU A 84 3.03 12.78 -12.99
C LEU A 84 1.65 13.13 -13.56
N LYS A 85 0.59 12.81 -12.83
CA LYS A 85 -0.78 13.16 -13.22
C LYS A 85 -0.95 14.69 -13.31
N GLN A 86 -0.48 15.43 -12.31
CA GLN A 86 -0.52 16.90 -12.34
C GLN A 86 0.27 17.49 -13.51
N HIS A 87 1.46 16.96 -13.79
CA HIS A 87 2.26 17.41 -14.93
C HIS A 87 1.57 17.12 -16.27
N ALA A 88 0.94 15.94 -16.42
CA ALA A 88 0.20 15.60 -17.61
C ALA A 88 -1.00 16.55 -17.84
N GLU A 89 -1.74 16.87 -16.78
CA GLU A 89 -2.87 17.81 -16.82
C GLU A 89 -2.41 19.22 -17.21
N LEU A 90 -1.32 19.73 -16.61
CA LEU A 90 -0.76 21.04 -16.96
C LEU A 90 -0.24 21.08 -18.42
N SER A 91 0.44 20.03 -18.87
CA SER A 91 0.93 19.93 -20.25
C SER A 91 -0.21 19.88 -21.27
N GLN A 92 -1.31 19.20 -20.94
CA GLN A 92 -2.52 19.21 -21.78
C GLN A 92 -3.17 20.59 -21.84
N LEU A 93 -3.27 21.30 -20.72
CA LEU A 93 -3.77 22.68 -20.70
C LEU A 93 -2.88 23.63 -21.50
N GLN A 94 -1.55 23.52 -21.37
CA GLN A 94 -0.61 24.31 -22.17
C GLN A 94 -0.74 23.99 -23.66
N SER A 95 -0.86 22.71 -24.03
CA SER A 95 -1.04 22.29 -25.42
C SER A 95 -2.38 22.76 -26.00
N ALA A 96 -3.46 22.75 -25.21
CA ALA A 96 -4.77 23.26 -25.61
C ALA A 96 -4.77 24.80 -25.75
N ALA A 97 -4.10 25.51 -24.85
CA ALA A 97 -3.93 26.96 -24.94
C ALA A 97 -3.07 27.34 -26.15
N VAL A 98 -1.98 26.61 -26.40
CA VAL A 98 -1.11 26.80 -27.57
C VAL A 98 -1.83 26.43 -28.86
N ALA A 99 -2.65 25.36 -28.89
CA ALA A 99 -3.49 25.01 -30.04
C ALA A 99 -4.56 26.07 -30.32
N SER A 100 -5.12 26.70 -29.28
CA SER A 100 -6.06 27.82 -29.41
C SER A 100 -5.38 29.07 -29.99
N LEU A 101 -4.09 29.26 -29.72
CA LEU A 101 -3.26 30.34 -30.27
C LEU A 101 -2.72 30.05 -31.68
N LEU A 102 -2.48 28.77 -32.01
CA LEU A 102 -1.89 28.29 -33.27
C LEU A 102 -2.92 27.79 -34.28
N ASN A 103 -4.14 28.32 -34.29
CA ASN A 103 -5.15 27.97 -35.31
C ASN A 103 -4.80 28.48 -36.74
N SER A 104 -3.50 28.61 -37.06
CA SER A 104 -2.94 28.65 -38.40
C SER A 104 -1.81 27.62 -38.54
N ASN A 105 -2.14 26.51 -39.20
CA ASN A 105 -1.25 25.56 -39.88
C ASN A 105 -0.16 24.79 -39.09
N GLY A 106 -0.55 23.60 -38.62
CA GLY A 106 0.01 22.31 -39.07
C GLY A 106 1.47 21.94 -38.76
N SER A 107 1.69 21.17 -37.68
CA SER A 107 2.52 19.94 -37.68
C SER A 107 2.39 19.20 -36.33
N HIS A 108 1.85 17.98 -36.34
CA HIS A 108 1.59 17.17 -35.15
C HIS A 108 2.79 16.29 -34.80
N ILE A 109 3.56 16.64 -33.77
CA ILE A 109 4.62 15.79 -33.19
C ILE A 109 3.94 14.87 -32.15
N PRO A 110 3.99 13.53 -32.26
CA PRO A 110 3.44 12.67 -31.22
C PRO A 110 4.32 12.78 -29.96
N PRO A 111 3.75 13.05 -28.78
CA PRO A 111 4.55 13.26 -27.59
C PRO A 111 5.17 11.94 -27.15
N LEU A 112 6.51 11.96 -27.02
CA LEU A 112 7.35 10.92 -26.41
C LEU A 112 6.84 10.47 -25.01
N SER A 113 5.91 11.22 -24.41
CA SER A 113 5.25 10.94 -23.13
C SER A 113 4.37 9.69 -23.16
N LEU A 114 3.71 9.35 -24.27
CA LEU A 114 2.76 8.24 -24.28
C LEU A 114 3.45 6.88 -24.17
N VAL A 115 4.58 6.73 -24.87
CA VAL A 115 5.40 5.51 -24.85
C VAL A 115 6.05 5.31 -23.49
N CYS A 116 6.55 6.39 -22.87
CA CYS A 116 7.15 6.35 -21.54
C CYS A 116 6.11 6.02 -20.45
N MET A 117 4.90 6.57 -20.56
CA MET A 117 3.78 6.28 -19.63
C MET A 117 3.25 4.84 -19.78
N LEU A 118 3.20 4.30 -21.00
CA LEU A 118 2.86 2.89 -21.25
C LEU A 118 3.94 1.94 -20.72
N TRP A 119 5.22 2.29 -20.87
CA TRP A 119 6.33 1.52 -20.30
C TRP A 119 6.29 1.49 -18.77
N LEU A 120 6.03 2.65 -18.14
CA LEU A 120 5.92 2.73 -16.68
C LEU A 120 4.68 1.99 -16.14
N ARG A 121 3.56 2.03 -16.87
CA ARG A 121 2.35 1.26 -16.56
C ARG A 121 2.57 -0.25 -16.68
N CYS A 122 3.26 -0.71 -17.74
CA CYS A 122 3.65 -2.11 -17.88
C CYS A 122 4.61 -2.53 -16.77
N LEU A 123 5.62 -1.72 -16.45
CA LEU A 123 6.60 -2.04 -15.41
C LEU A 123 5.95 -2.10 -14.01
N LEU A 124 5.00 -1.21 -13.70
CA LEU A 124 4.24 -1.21 -12.44
C LEU A 124 3.22 -2.36 -12.35
N MET A 125 2.66 -2.84 -13.46
CA MET A 125 1.70 -3.96 -13.47
C MET A 125 2.37 -5.34 -13.56
N GLN A 126 3.54 -5.47 -14.21
CA GLN A 126 4.22 -6.77 -14.35
C GLN A 126 5.14 -7.14 -13.17
N THR A 127 5.64 -6.18 -12.38
CA THR A 127 6.67 -6.48 -11.34
C THR A 127 6.10 -6.73 -9.94
N GLY A 128 4.82 -6.44 -9.70
CA GLY A 128 4.22 -6.55 -8.35
C GLY A 128 3.69 -7.93 -7.99
N LEU A 129 3.20 -8.72 -8.96
CA LEU A 129 2.46 -9.95 -8.66
C LEU A 129 3.33 -11.23 -8.54
N PRO A 130 4.38 -11.48 -9.36
CA PRO A 130 5.13 -12.72 -9.27
C PRO A 130 6.16 -12.78 -8.13
N VAL A 131 6.69 -11.63 -7.67
CA VAL A 131 7.62 -11.59 -6.51
C VAL A 131 6.87 -11.84 -5.20
N LEU A 132 5.63 -11.39 -5.11
CA LEU A 132 4.76 -11.66 -3.96
C LEU A 132 4.29 -13.10 -3.90
N GLN A 133 3.92 -13.67 -5.04
CA GLN A 133 3.58 -15.09 -5.14
C GLN A 133 4.80 -15.97 -4.79
N ALA A 134 5.99 -15.60 -5.24
CA ALA A 134 7.23 -16.34 -4.95
C ALA A 134 7.61 -16.28 -3.47
N CYS A 135 7.47 -15.14 -2.78
CA CYS A 135 7.74 -15.05 -1.34
C CYS A 135 6.68 -15.74 -0.47
N VAL A 136 5.40 -15.74 -0.89
CA VAL A 136 4.32 -16.45 -0.18
C VAL A 136 4.44 -17.97 -0.39
N GLN A 137 4.82 -18.44 -1.58
CA GLN A 137 5.08 -19.87 -1.83
C GLN A 137 6.32 -20.40 -1.11
N LEU A 138 7.35 -19.57 -0.89
CA LEU A 138 8.55 -20.01 -0.17
C LEU A 138 8.34 -20.18 1.34
N LYS A 139 7.33 -19.52 1.96
CA LYS A 139 6.97 -19.75 3.37
C LYS A 139 5.99 -20.90 3.59
N ALA A 140 5.17 -21.24 2.59
CA ALA A 140 4.23 -22.37 2.68
C ALA A 140 4.92 -23.75 2.66
N GLN A 141 6.19 -23.85 2.26
CA GLN A 141 6.96 -25.11 2.28
C GLN A 141 7.82 -25.30 3.53
N VAL A 142 7.86 -24.35 4.46
CA VAL A 142 8.77 -24.38 5.63
C VAL A 142 8.01 -24.52 6.97
N TRP A 143 6.67 -24.55 6.94
CA TRP A 143 5.83 -24.77 8.13
C TRP A 143 4.87 -25.96 7.95
N VAL A 144 5.45 -27.16 7.82
CA VAL A 144 4.88 -28.44 8.29
C VAL A 144 5.90 -29.06 9.24
#